data_AF-A0A5H2YBN1-F1
#
_entry.id   AF-A0A5H2YBN1-F1
#
_cell.length_a   1.000
_cell.length_b   1.000
_cell.length_c   1.000
_cell.angle_alpha   90.00
_cell.angle_beta   90.00
_cell.angle_gamma   90.00
#
_symmetry.space_group_name_H-M   'P 1'
#
loop_
_entity.id
_entity.type
_entity.pdbx_description
1 polymer ?
#
loop_
_entity_poly.entity_id
_entity_poly.type
_entity_poly.pdbx_seq_one_letter_code
_entity_poly.pdbx_strand_id
1 'polypeptide(L)'
;MPVLNEAYDPLIAAARNNSPAGPELLRQLGEKLFAANHDRLTSIEDGIRAAKRNLVLYASFFPPDVAVAVRVYYGLDEPLLPACSNSALPASR
;
A
#
# COMPACT_ATOMS: atom_id res chain seq x y z
N MET A 1 -14.32 14.25 -1.06
CA MET A 1 -13.21 13.34 -0.71
C MET A 1 -13.83 12.18 0.04
N PRO A 2 -13.69 10.92 -0.44
CA PRO A 2 -14.13 9.77 0.36
C PRO A 2 -13.36 9.77 1.69
N VAL A 3 -14.05 9.40 2.75
CA VAL A 3 -13.43 9.25 4.07
C VAL A 3 -12.46 8.06 4.01
N LEU A 4 -11.35 8.11 4.75
CA LEU A 4 -10.24 7.15 4.68
C LEU A 4 -10.73 5.69 4.79
N ASN A 5 -11.73 5.44 5.62
CA ASN A 5 -12.37 4.13 5.76
C ASN A 5 -13.16 3.70 4.51
N GLU A 6 -13.91 4.59 3.85
CA GLU A 6 -14.64 4.29 2.61
C GLU A 6 -13.71 3.84 1.47
N ALA A 7 -12.47 4.34 1.47
CA ALA A 7 -11.48 3.98 0.46
C ALA A 7 -10.79 2.64 0.75
N TYR A 8 -10.51 2.32 2.01
CA TYR A 8 -9.66 1.18 2.38
C TYR A 8 -10.42 -0.01 2.99
N ASP A 9 -11.59 0.17 3.60
CA ASP A 9 -12.40 -0.93 4.14
C ASP A 9 -12.74 -2.01 3.10
N PRO A 10 -13.07 -1.68 1.83
CA PRO A 10 -13.29 -2.70 0.81
C PRO A 10 -12.07 -3.58 0.56
N LEU A 11 -10.85 -3.03 0.69
CA LEU A 11 -9.60 -3.79 0.54
C LEU A 11 -9.37 -4.73 1.71
N ILE A 12 -9.68 -4.29 2.93
CA ILE A 12 -9.64 -5.13 4.14
C ILE A 12 -10.66 -6.26 4.02
N ALA A 13 -11.89 -5.96 3.61
CA ALA A 13 -12.94 -6.95 3.42
C ALA A 13 -12.58 -7.97 2.32
N ALA A 14 -11.99 -7.52 1.22
CA ALA A 14 -11.54 -8.41 0.15
C ALA A 14 -10.45 -9.38 0.63
N ALA A 15 -9.45 -8.90 1.37
CA ALA A 15 -8.40 -9.75 1.92
C ALA A 15 -8.93 -10.77 2.94
N ARG A 16 -9.82 -10.34 3.85
CA ARG A 16 -10.42 -11.22 4.86
C ARG A 16 -11.24 -12.36 4.26
N ASN A 17 -11.90 -12.10 3.13
CA ASN A 17 -12.74 -13.07 2.44
C ASN A 17 -12.03 -13.75 1.27
N ASN A 18 -10.73 -13.50 1.07
CA ASN A 18 -9.96 -13.96 -0.09
C ASN A 18 -10.67 -13.71 -1.43
N SER A 19 -11.35 -12.57 -1.55
CA SER A 19 -12.22 -12.23 -2.68
C SER A 19 -11.41 -12.06 -3.96
N PRO A 20 -11.82 -12.54 -5.14
CA PRO A 20 -11.08 -12.30 -6.39
C PRO A 20 -11.07 -10.84 -6.83
N ALA A 21 -11.92 -9.98 -6.25
CA ALA A 21 -12.04 -8.56 -6.62
C ALA A 21 -10.94 -7.67 -6.00
N GLY A 22 -10.17 -8.16 -5.04
CA GLY A 22 -9.19 -7.35 -4.30
C GLY A 22 -8.16 -6.64 -5.20
N PRO A 23 -7.50 -7.30 -6.16
CA PRO A 23 -6.54 -6.63 -7.05
C PRO A 23 -7.15 -5.48 -7.84
N GLU A 24 -8.39 -5.65 -8.31
CA GLU A 24 -9.10 -4.62 -9.07
C GLU A 24 -9.49 -3.43 -8.18
N LEU A 25 -9.95 -3.68 -6.94
CA LEU A 25 -10.19 -2.63 -5.96
C LEU A 25 -8.91 -1.82 -5.66
N LEU A 26 -7.77 -2.50 -5.53
CA LEU A 26 -6.49 -1.84 -5.28
C LEU A 26 -6.07 -0.98 -6.48
N ARG A 27 -6.26 -1.49 -7.70
CA ARG A 27 -5.98 -0.77 -8.94
C ARG A 27 -6.84 0.50 -9.04
N GLN A 28 -8.14 0.40 -8.81
CA GLN A 28 -9.07 1.54 -8.84
C GLN A 28 -8.72 2.60 -7.78
N LEU A 29 -8.29 2.17 -6.59
CA LEU A 29 -7.83 3.11 -5.57
C LEU A 29 -6.53 3.80 -6.00
N GLY A 30 -5.59 3.06 -6.59
CA GLY A 30 -4.36 3.62 -7.14
C GLY A 30 -4.62 4.68 -8.22
N GLU A 31 -5.55 4.41 -9.14
CA GLU A 31 -5.98 5.38 -10.16
C GLU A 31 -6.58 6.64 -9.56
N LYS A 32 -7.44 6.49 -8.53
CA LYS A 32 -8.02 7.64 -7.81
C LYS A 32 -6.94 8.48 -7.13
N LEU A 33 -5.95 7.84 -6.50
CA LEU A 33 -4.84 8.55 -5.86
C LEU A 33 -3.98 9.28 -6.89
N PHE A 34 -3.68 8.65 -8.02
CA PHE A 34 -2.97 9.28 -9.13
C PHE A 34 -3.73 10.50 -9.67
N ALA A 35 -5.01 10.36 -9.99
CA ALA A 35 -5.83 11.47 -10.48
C ALA A 35 -5.91 12.64 -9.49
N ALA A 36 -5.99 12.34 -8.18
CA ALA A 36 -6.05 13.35 -7.13
C ALA A 36 -4.71 14.04 -6.81
N ASN A 37 -3.57 13.44 -7.19
CA ASN A 37 -2.22 13.91 -6.86
C ASN A 37 -1.30 13.91 -8.08
N HIS A 38 -1.83 14.26 -9.26
CA HIS A 38 -1.09 14.25 -10.53
C HIS A 38 0.13 15.18 -10.55
N ASP A 39 0.18 16.14 -9.62
CA ASP A 39 1.33 17.03 -9.38
C ASP A 39 2.51 16.32 -8.71
N ARG A 40 2.27 15.17 -8.06
CA ARG A 40 3.25 14.44 -7.24
C ARG A 40 3.47 13.00 -7.66
N LEU A 41 2.48 12.38 -8.32
CA LEU A 41 2.52 11.02 -8.79
C LEU A 41 2.65 11.03 -10.31
N THR A 42 3.68 10.37 -10.85
CA THR A 42 4.02 10.47 -12.27
C THR A 42 3.36 9.41 -13.13
N SER A 43 2.76 8.40 -12.50
CA SER A 43 2.12 7.25 -13.16
C SER A 43 1.01 6.63 -12.30
N ILE A 44 0.17 5.80 -12.92
CA ILE A 44 -0.82 4.98 -12.21
C ILE A 44 -0.12 4.00 -11.26
N GLU A 45 1.04 3.47 -11.66
CA GLU A 45 1.88 2.58 -10.84
C GLU A 45 2.33 3.28 -9.56
N ASP A 46 2.65 4.57 -9.60
CA ASP A 46 2.95 5.36 -8.41
C ASP A 46 1.73 5.50 -7.50
N GLY A 47 0.54 5.69 -8.07
CA GLY A 47 -0.73 5.67 -7.36
C GLY A 47 -1.00 4.34 -6.67
N ILE A 48 -0.77 3.22 -7.35
CA ILE A 48 -0.91 1.87 -6.77
C ILE A 48 0.11 1.66 -5.65
N ARG A 49 1.37 2.10 -5.82
CA ARG A 49 2.40 2.02 -4.77
C ARG A 49 2.02 2.85 -3.55
N ALA A 50 1.47 4.05 -3.76
CA ALA A 50 0.94 4.89 -2.68
C ALA A 50 -0.24 4.19 -1.96
N ALA A 51 -1.18 3.60 -2.72
CA ALA A 51 -2.29 2.84 -2.15
C ALA A 51 -1.80 1.69 -1.28
N LYS A 52 -0.81 0.91 -1.74
CA LYS A 52 -0.20 -0.19 -0.97
C LYS A 52 0.44 0.29 0.34
N ARG A 53 1.25 1.36 0.29
CA ARG A 53 1.89 1.94 1.49
C ARG A 53 0.86 2.38 2.53
N ASN A 54 -0.16 3.10 2.08
CA ASN A 54 -1.25 3.55 2.94
C ASN A 54 -2.08 2.38 3.48
N LEU A 55 -2.29 1.32 2.68
CA LEU A 55 -3.01 0.12 3.11
C LEU A 55 -2.27 -0.60 4.25
N VAL A 56 -0.93 -0.66 4.22
CA VAL A 56 -0.16 -1.23 5.34
C VAL A 56 -0.38 -0.43 6.63
N LEU A 57 -0.35 0.90 6.54
CA LEU A 57 -0.62 1.78 7.69
C LEU A 57 -2.06 1.60 8.18
N TYR A 58 -3.04 1.58 7.27
CA TYR A 58 -4.46 1.42 7.61
C TYR A 58 -4.74 0.05 8.26
N ALA A 59 -4.16 -1.02 7.73
CA ALA A 59 -4.30 -2.36 8.27
C ALA A 59 -3.71 -2.49 9.69
N SER A 60 -2.78 -1.62 10.09
CA SER A 60 -2.21 -1.64 11.45
C SER A 60 -3.19 -1.25 12.55
N PHE A 61 -4.35 -0.66 12.20
CA PHE A 61 -5.44 -0.37 13.14
C PHE A 61 -6.38 -1.57 13.37
N PHE A 62 -6.17 -2.68 12.67
CA PHE A 62 -6.94 -3.91 12.80
C PHE A 62 -6.18 -4.95 13.64
N PRO A 63 -6.87 -6.00 14.14
CA PRO A 63 -6.20 -7.12 14.81
C PRO A 63 -5.04 -7.71 13.99
N PRO A 64 -3.96 -8.21 14.64
CA PRO A 64 -2.74 -8.66 13.95
C PRO A 64 -2.97 -9.71 12.86
N ASP A 65 -3.92 -10.62 13.05
CA ASP A 65 -4.31 -11.64 12.07
C ASP A 65 -4.89 -11.03 10.79
N VAL A 66 -5.71 -9.99 10.92
CA VAL A 66 -6.26 -9.24 9.78
C VAL A 66 -5.15 -8.48 9.06
N ALA A 67 -4.26 -7.82 9.80
CA ALA A 67 -3.14 -7.08 9.23
C ALA A 67 -2.20 -8.00 8.44
N VAL A 68 -1.91 -9.19 8.96
CA VAL A 68 -1.12 -10.22 8.27
C VAL A 68 -1.86 -10.74 7.02
N ALA A 69 -3.15 -11.03 7.12
CA ALA A 69 -3.94 -11.49 5.98
C ALA A 69 -3.92 -10.47 4.82
N VAL A 70 -4.05 -9.18 5.14
CA VAL A 70 -3.96 -8.09 4.15
C VAL A 70 -2.58 -8.03 3.50
N ARG A 71 -1.49 -8.18 4.28
CA ARG A 71 -0.13 -8.18 3.75
C ARG A 71 0.12 -9.33 2.80
N VAL A 72 -0.26 -10.55 3.20
CA VAL A 72 -0.10 -11.74 2.36
C VAL A 72 -0.92 -11.62 1.09
N TYR A 73 -2.19 -11.25 1.23
CA TYR A 73 -3.14 -11.19 0.11
C TYR A 73 -2.71 -10.19 -0.98
N TYR A 74 -2.17 -9.02 -0.61
CA TYR A 74 -1.74 -8.00 -1.58
C TYR A 74 -0.23 -8.00 -1.86
N GLY A 75 0.54 -8.93 -1.27
CA GLY A 75 2.00 -8.99 -1.39
C GLY A 75 2.68 -7.71 -0.87
N LEU A 76 2.40 -7.33 0.38
CA LEU A 76 2.89 -6.10 1.01
C LEU A 76 4.13 -6.28 1.90
N ASP A 77 4.76 -7.46 1.87
CA ASP A 77 5.94 -7.78 2.69
C ASP A 77 7.26 -7.19 2.16
N GLU A 78 7.18 -6.35 1.11
CA GLU A 78 8.31 -5.51 0.71
C GLU A 78 8.62 -4.50 1.82
N PRO A 79 9.88 -4.39 2.29
CA PRO A 79 10.21 -3.47 3.36
C PRO A 79 9.82 -2.04 2.95
N LEU A 80 8.95 -1.41 3.74
CA LEU A 80 8.49 -0.03 3.53
C LEU A 80 9.58 1.04 3.77
N LEU A 81 10.83 0.63 3.84
CA LEU A 81 11.97 1.53 3.94
C LEU A 81 12.68 1.53 2.58
N PRO A 82 13.12 2.68 2.04
CA PRO A 82 14.27 2.62 1.15
C PRO A 82 15.33 1.84 1.92
N ALA A 83 15.94 0.83 1.30
CA ALA A 83 17.20 0.32 1.79
C ALA A 83 18.07 1.58 1.99
N CYS A 84 18.31 1.96 3.25
CA CYS A 84 19.42 2.82 3.56
C CYS A 84 20.63 1.98 3.16
N SER A 85 21.00 2.07 1.87
CA SER A 85 22.30 1.71 1.39
C SER A 85 23.23 2.48 2.29
N ASN A 86 23.84 1.80 3.25
CA ASN A 86 25.04 2.28 3.93
C ASN A 86 26.16 2.29 2.88
N SER A 87 26.02 3.14 1.87
CA SER A 87 27.10 3.60 1.01
C SER A 87 27.70 4.80 1.73
N ALA A 88 28.42 4.52 2.81
CA ALA A 88 29.39 5.43 3.38
C ALA A 88 30.60 4.59 3.82
N LEU A 89 31.42 4.20 2.84
CA LEU A 89 32.86 4.14 3.09
C LEU A 89 33.33 5.58 3.34
N PRO A 90 34.37 5.75 4.17
CA PRO A 90 35.65 5.93 3.51
C PRO A 90 36.74 5.03 4.07
N ALA A 91 37.71 4.83 3.20
CA ALA A 91 38.98 4.19 3.43
C ALA A 91 39.81 4.84 4.56
N SER A 92 40.82 4.08 4.96
CA SER A 92 42.02 4.48 5.72
C SER A 92 41.93 4.46 7.24
N ARG A 93 42.60 3.48 7.85
CA ARG A 93 44.01 3.62 8.29
C ARG A 93 44.68 2.26 8.33
#